data_AF-A0A379GA85-F1
#
_entry.id   AF-A0A379GA85-F1
#
_cell.length_a   1.000
_cell.length_b   1.000
_cell.length_c   1.000
_cell.angle_alpha   90.00
_cell.angle_beta   90.00
_cell.angle_gamma   90.00
#
_symmetry.space_group_name_H-M   'P 1'
#
loop_
_entity.id
_entity.type
_entity.pdbx_description
1 polymer ?
#
loop_
_entity_poly.entity_id
_entity_poly.type
_entity_poly.pdbx_seq_one_letter_code
_entity_poly.pdbx_strand_id
1 'polypeptide(L)'
;MKYIIIPEQKTIHQLPFYFAVEEYVARKYTNDDYFMAWRVEPTVMLGRNQLIENEVNIDYCKRNNIHIFRRKSGGGCIYADKGCMQFSYISFAENVNSAFIEYMKSIAEMIKSLGINTELSGRNDILVDGKKVAGSAFYRLKGRSVLHNSLLFSTQLEHLSQALTPGKEKLQSKGVASVRQRVTNVGTYTTLNIEAFMAYVRQYMCGNEVLELTPDDMQQIAEIEKELASDNFIYGKNPKYTEVRKKRFADVGTIQAHIELKNNKIVNINLMGDYFLSGDLDNELLNLLHGVDFSREAVANAIEGVEMGNVIRNFTTEQFLRLLFGRPPHVMKPDWLKINLTSKKSSGETAGILARHQMNTICTSGLCPNRTECWAARTATLMIGGDICTRKCRFCNTLSGRPNALNPNEPRHVAESIKALNLRYAVITSVDRDDLPDYGAEHWVKTVEAIQQLNPETKIELLIPDFMGKKELIEKVLKTQPHVCGHNMETVRRLTPSVRSVAKYDRSLEVLAEITRCGVQAKTGFMLGLGETHEEILQTMDDILATGCKRLTLGQYLQPTAKHLPVKAYISPQQFAEYKKIGLEKGFKHVVSGPLVRSSYHAADAI
;
A
#
# COMPACT_ATOMS: atom_id res chain seq x y z
N MET A 1 19.03 32.91 7.04
CA MET A 1 17.68 33.00 7.61
C MET A 1 17.61 34.13 8.61
N LYS A 2 16.74 35.12 8.35
CA LYS A 2 16.57 36.33 9.15
C LYS A 2 15.32 36.23 10.04
N TYR A 3 15.40 36.75 11.26
CA TYR A 3 14.24 36.85 12.15
C TYR A 3 13.39 38.06 11.80
N ILE A 4 12.08 37.87 11.58
CA ILE A 4 11.15 38.96 11.27
C ILE A 4 10.79 39.70 12.57
N ILE A 5 11.05 41.01 12.60
CA ILE A 5 10.65 41.92 13.67
C ILE A 5 9.42 42.69 13.17
N ILE A 6 8.31 42.53 13.90
CA ILE A 6 7.06 43.28 13.69
C ILE A 6 7.06 44.50 14.62
N PRO A 7 6.90 45.74 14.11
CA PRO A 7 6.80 46.95 14.91
C PRO A 7 5.62 46.91 15.91
N GLU A 8 5.79 47.59 17.05
CA GLU A 8 4.70 47.89 18.01
C GLU A 8 3.90 46.70 18.57
N GLN A 9 4.55 45.59 18.93
CA GLN A 9 3.90 44.46 19.63
C GLN A 9 3.53 44.79 21.08
N LYS A 10 2.53 45.66 21.31
CA LYS A 10 1.95 45.90 22.64
C LYS A 10 0.90 44.83 23.01
N THR A 11 0.33 44.14 22.03
CA THR A 11 -0.72 43.12 22.21
C THR A 11 -0.54 41.95 21.25
N ILE A 12 -1.04 40.77 21.64
CA ILE A 12 -1.13 39.60 20.75
C ILE A 12 -2.19 39.86 19.68
N HIS A 13 -1.84 39.64 18.42
CA HIS A 13 -2.77 39.80 17.29
C HIS A 13 -3.61 38.53 17.07
N GLN A 14 -4.70 38.67 16.32
CA GLN A 14 -5.50 37.53 15.87
C GLN A 14 -4.78 36.75 14.78
N LEU A 15 -5.19 35.50 14.55
CA LEU A 15 -4.54 34.61 13.58
C LEU A 15 -4.36 35.20 12.16
N PRO A 16 -5.37 35.87 11.57
CA PRO A 16 -5.25 36.37 10.19
C PRO A 16 -4.06 37.32 9.98
N PHE A 17 -3.71 38.13 10.99
CA PHE A 17 -2.58 39.03 10.95
C PHE A 17 -1.26 38.31 10.69
N TYR A 18 -0.98 37.23 11.44
CA TYR A 18 0.30 36.51 11.29
C TYR A 18 0.40 35.81 9.93
N PHE A 19 -0.70 35.28 9.41
CA PHE A 19 -0.73 34.73 8.04
C PHE A 19 -0.62 35.82 6.96
N ALA A 20 -1.12 37.03 7.22
CA ALA A 20 -0.92 38.17 6.34
C ALA A 20 0.56 38.58 6.32
N VAL A 21 1.25 38.57 7.46
CA VAL A 21 2.71 38.76 7.54
C VAL A 21 3.45 37.69 6.75
N GLU A 22 3.10 36.41 6.92
CA GLU A 22 3.70 35.30 6.16
C GLU A 22 3.62 35.53 4.64
N GLU A 23 2.42 35.84 4.16
CA GLU A 23 2.16 36.06 2.75
C GLU A 23 2.81 37.32 2.20
N TYR A 24 2.77 38.41 2.98
CA TYR A 24 3.42 39.65 2.60
C TYR A 24 4.93 39.46 2.44
N VAL A 25 5.58 38.86 3.45
CA VAL A 25 7.02 38.65 3.44
C VAL A 25 7.42 37.72 2.30
N ALA A 26 6.67 36.63 2.09
CA ALA A 26 6.91 35.72 0.97
C ALA A 26 6.75 36.39 -0.40
N ARG A 27 5.90 37.42 -0.53
CA ARG A 27 5.70 38.14 -1.80
C ARG A 27 6.72 39.25 -2.02
N LYS A 28 7.05 40.04 -0.99
CA LYS A 28 7.89 41.24 -1.12
C LYS A 28 9.39 40.97 -0.97
N TYR A 29 9.77 40.16 0.02
CA TYR A 29 11.17 39.97 0.37
C TYR A 29 11.70 38.67 -0.24
N THR A 30 12.52 38.80 -1.28
CA THR A 30 12.96 37.65 -2.09
C THR A 30 14.42 37.26 -1.89
N ASN A 31 15.16 37.96 -1.03
CA ASN A 31 16.62 37.90 -0.89
C ASN A 31 17.17 36.97 0.20
N ASP A 32 16.33 36.40 1.07
CA ASP A 32 16.77 35.47 2.13
C ASP A 32 15.63 34.49 2.48
N ASP A 33 15.91 33.57 3.41
CA ASP A 33 14.89 32.83 4.16
C ASP A 33 14.48 33.62 5.41
N TYR A 34 13.21 33.52 5.78
CA TYR A 34 12.67 34.29 6.91
C TYR A 34 12.01 33.39 7.93
N PHE A 35 12.14 33.79 9.20
CA PHE A 35 11.55 33.08 10.33
C PHE A 35 10.88 34.02 11.30
N MET A 36 9.75 33.60 11.84
CA MET A 36 9.01 34.36 12.85
C MET A 36 8.44 33.41 13.88
N ALA A 37 8.57 33.75 15.16
CA ALA A 37 7.85 33.10 16.24
C ALA A 37 6.70 34.00 16.71
N TRP A 38 5.51 33.42 16.87
CA TRP A 38 4.31 34.13 17.26
C TRP A 38 3.36 33.25 18.10
N ARG A 39 2.38 33.88 18.72
CA ARG A 39 1.35 33.24 19.57
C ARG A 39 0.02 33.92 19.30
N VAL A 40 -1.08 33.27 19.64
CA VAL A 40 -2.43 33.80 19.46
C VAL A 40 -3.25 33.65 20.74
N GLU A 41 -4.31 34.44 20.85
CA GLU A 41 -5.42 34.12 21.76
C GLU A 41 -6.04 32.75 21.41
N PRO A 42 -6.75 32.09 22.34
CA PRO A 42 -7.37 30.79 22.09
C PRO A 42 -8.09 30.72 20.75
N THR A 43 -7.58 29.89 19.84
CA THR A 43 -8.01 29.86 18.43
C THR A 43 -7.98 28.43 17.89
N VAL A 44 -9.03 28.05 17.17
CA VAL A 44 -9.05 26.89 16.30
C VAL A 44 -8.67 27.30 14.87
N MET A 45 -7.68 26.62 14.30
CA MET A 45 -7.19 26.85 12.94
C MET A 45 -7.61 25.72 11.99
N LEU A 46 -8.60 26.00 11.14
CA LEU A 46 -9.08 25.08 10.11
C LEU A 46 -8.13 25.01 8.92
N GLY A 47 -7.85 23.79 8.44
CA GLY A 47 -7.11 23.59 7.20
C GLY A 47 -7.88 24.11 5.98
N ARG A 48 -7.15 24.44 4.90
CA ARG A 48 -7.69 25.05 3.67
C ARG A 48 -8.93 24.34 3.10
N ASN A 49 -8.99 23.01 3.24
CA ASN A 49 -9.98 22.14 2.60
C ASN A 49 -10.90 21.43 3.62
N GLN A 50 -10.97 21.92 4.86
CA GLN A 50 -11.79 21.32 5.92
C GLN A 50 -13.14 22.01 6.09
N LEU A 51 -14.16 21.22 6.43
CA LEU A 51 -15.48 21.73 6.80
C LEU A 51 -15.54 22.00 8.31
N ILE A 52 -16.04 23.18 8.68
CA ILE A 52 -16.07 23.62 10.09
C ILE A 52 -16.90 22.67 10.97
N GLU A 53 -18.08 22.29 10.50
CA GLU A 53 -19.02 21.38 11.18
C GLU A 53 -18.45 19.99 11.46
N ASN A 54 -17.48 19.54 10.68
CA ASN A 54 -16.87 18.22 10.84
C ASN A 54 -15.70 18.23 11.84
N GLU A 55 -15.07 19.38 12.03
CA GLU A 55 -13.78 19.49 12.70
C GLU A 55 -13.83 20.29 13.99
N VAL A 56 -14.82 21.19 14.14
CA VAL A 56 -14.87 22.16 15.23
C VAL A 56 -16.15 21.99 16.03
N ASN A 57 -16.00 21.95 17.34
CA ASN A 57 -17.11 22.03 18.28
C ASN A 57 -17.48 23.51 18.47
N ILE A 58 -18.29 24.03 17.56
CA ILE A 58 -18.65 25.46 17.50
C ILE A 58 -19.25 25.94 18.82
N ASP A 59 -20.12 25.12 19.45
CA ASP A 59 -20.77 25.49 20.71
C ASP A 59 -19.80 25.54 21.88
N TYR A 60 -18.79 24.66 21.90
CA TYR A 60 -17.71 24.75 22.89
C TYR A 60 -16.85 25.98 22.66
N CYS A 61 -16.48 26.25 21.40
CA CYS A 61 -15.65 27.41 21.06
C CYS A 61 -16.32 28.72 21.46
N LYS A 62 -17.61 28.88 21.15
CA LYS A 62 -18.41 30.05 21.54
C LYS A 62 -18.47 30.25 23.05
N ARG A 63 -18.73 29.18 23.82
CA ARG A 63 -18.82 29.25 25.30
C ARG A 63 -17.50 29.59 25.99
N ASN A 64 -16.38 29.29 25.35
CA ASN A 64 -15.04 29.48 25.94
C ASN A 64 -14.25 30.62 25.26
N ASN A 65 -14.90 31.48 24.48
CA ASN A 65 -14.27 32.58 23.74
C ASN A 65 -13.07 32.12 22.88
N ILE A 66 -13.21 30.99 22.21
CA ILE A 66 -12.20 30.45 21.29
C ILE A 66 -12.54 30.89 19.88
N HIS A 67 -11.64 31.61 19.23
CA HIS A 67 -11.81 32.08 17.86
C HIS A 67 -11.71 30.94 16.85
N ILE A 68 -12.32 31.10 15.68
CA ILE A 68 -12.27 30.10 14.61
C ILE A 68 -11.81 30.80 13.33
N PHE A 69 -10.66 30.39 12.81
CA PHE A 69 -10.08 30.95 11.59
C PHE A 69 -9.62 29.83 10.66
N ARG A 70 -9.48 30.17 9.37
CA ARG A 70 -8.99 29.26 8.33
C ARG A 70 -7.59 29.67 7.89
N ARG A 71 -6.76 28.69 7.51
CA ARG A 71 -5.42 28.93 6.95
C ARG A 71 -5.33 28.54 5.47
N LYS A 72 -4.37 29.14 4.75
CA LYS A 72 -4.07 28.83 3.33
C LYS A 72 -3.39 27.47 3.15
N SER A 73 -2.74 26.92 4.17
CA SER A 73 -2.15 25.58 4.11
C SER A 73 -3.18 24.45 4.28
N GLY A 74 -2.86 23.29 3.70
CA GLY A 74 -3.58 22.04 3.94
C GLY A 74 -3.31 21.44 5.32
N GLY A 75 -3.68 20.17 5.52
CA GLY A 75 -3.52 19.45 6.79
C GLY A 75 -4.74 19.58 7.74
N GLY A 76 -4.64 18.94 8.91
CA GLY A 76 -5.75 18.82 9.87
C GLY A 76 -6.08 20.10 10.65
N CYS A 77 -7.16 20.06 11.42
CA CYS A 77 -7.60 21.17 12.27
C CYS A 77 -6.79 21.14 13.58
N ILE A 78 -6.36 22.31 14.06
CA ILE A 78 -5.54 22.43 15.27
C ILE A 78 -6.11 23.48 16.22
N TYR A 79 -5.74 23.40 17.48
CA TYR A 79 -5.99 24.43 18.49
C TYR A 79 -4.66 25.07 18.91
N ALA A 80 -4.66 26.38 19.09
CA ALA A 80 -3.54 27.15 19.63
C ALA A 80 -4.03 28.20 20.62
N ASP A 81 -3.17 28.54 21.56
CA ASP A 81 -3.37 29.58 22.57
C ASP A 81 -2.02 30.22 22.93
N LYS A 82 -1.97 31.04 23.99
CA LYS A 82 -0.73 31.66 24.47
C LYS A 82 0.34 30.67 24.91
N GLY A 83 -0.04 29.42 25.22
CA GLY A 83 0.88 28.35 25.55
C GLY A 83 1.34 27.56 24.32
N CYS A 84 0.79 27.81 23.13
CA CYS A 84 1.19 27.20 21.87
C CYS A 84 2.04 28.18 21.07
N MET A 85 3.31 27.83 20.86
CA MET A 85 4.21 28.60 20.03
C MET A 85 3.99 28.25 18.57
N GLN A 86 3.85 29.28 17.74
CA GLN A 86 3.76 29.14 16.30
C GLN A 86 5.05 29.64 15.68
N PHE A 87 5.52 28.93 14.67
CA PHE A 87 6.69 29.31 13.90
C PHE A 87 6.33 29.38 12.43
N SER A 88 6.71 30.45 11.76
CA SER A 88 6.63 30.57 10.31
C SER A 88 8.03 30.50 9.73
N TYR A 89 8.21 29.70 8.69
CA TYR A 89 9.44 29.59 7.92
C TYR A 89 9.12 29.80 6.44
N ILE A 90 9.72 30.84 5.85
CA ILE A 90 9.48 31.28 4.48
C ILE A 90 10.77 31.04 3.70
N SER A 91 10.76 29.99 2.87
CA SER A 91 11.95 29.52 2.15
C SER A 91 11.95 29.90 0.67
N PHE A 92 13.14 30.15 0.11
CA PHE A 92 13.37 30.29 -1.34
C PHE A 92 13.26 28.95 -2.09
N ALA A 93 13.24 27.81 -1.40
CA ALA A 93 13.19 26.50 -2.03
C ALA A 93 11.90 26.31 -2.84
N GLU A 94 12.04 26.04 -4.16
CA GLU A 94 10.91 25.75 -5.05
C GLU A 94 10.23 24.41 -4.73
N ASN A 95 11.01 23.44 -4.22
CA ASN A 95 10.50 22.14 -3.81
C ASN A 95 10.06 22.16 -2.34
N VAL A 96 8.75 22.30 -2.15
CA VAL A 96 8.12 22.37 -0.82
C VAL A 96 8.33 21.12 0.03
N ASN A 97 8.48 19.94 -0.59
CA ASN A 97 8.69 18.69 0.15
C ASN A 97 10.10 18.63 0.77
N SER A 98 11.12 19.04 0.01
CA SER A 98 12.49 19.10 0.53
C SER A 98 12.60 20.14 1.65
N ALA A 99 12.07 21.34 1.41
CA ALA A 99 12.03 22.42 2.39
C ALA A 99 11.31 22.00 3.69
N PHE A 100 10.22 21.23 3.56
CA PHE A 100 9.47 20.70 4.69
C PHE A 100 10.25 19.69 5.53
N ILE A 101 10.94 18.74 4.88
CA ILE A 101 11.73 17.74 5.59
C ILE A 101 12.90 18.41 6.32
N GLU A 102 13.59 19.34 5.67
CA GLU A 102 14.70 20.09 6.26
C GLU A 102 14.23 20.92 7.45
N TYR A 103 13.16 21.69 7.28
CA TYR A 103 12.60 22.51 8.36
C TYR A 103 12.16 21.68 9.57
N MET A 104 11.47 20.56 9.35
CA MET A 104 11.04 19.67 10.43
C MET A 104 12.23 19.09 11.21
N LYS A 105 13.31 18.74 10.50
CA LYS A 105 14.55 18.30 11.13
C LYS A 105 15.16 19.42 11.98
N SER A 106 15.24 20.64 11.46
CA SER A 106 15.78 21.79 12.20
C SER A 106 15.02 22.07 13.50
N ILE A 107 13.68 22.00 13.48
CA ILE A 107 12.87 22.17 14.70
C ILE A 107 13.11 21.02 15.69
N ALA A 108 13.20 19.77 15.22
CA ALA A 108 13.50 18.63 16.09
C ALA A 108 14.90 18.74 16.72
N GLU A 109 15.91 19.14 15.93
CA GLU A 109 17.28 19.35 16.40
C GLU A 109 17.37 20.51 17.41
N MET A 110 16.62 21.59 17.19
CA MET A 110 16.51 22.71 18.14
C MET A 110 15.91 22.27 19.48
N ILE A 111 14.90 21.40 19.49
CA ILE A 111 14.36 20.87 20.75
C ILE A 111 15.39 19.93 21.40
N LYS A 112 16.11 19.15 20.58
CA LYS A 112 17.14 18.22 21.03
C LYS A 112 18.36 18.90 21.64
N SER A 113 18.74 20.09 21.19
CA SER A 113 19.83 20.86 21.78
C SER A 113 19.53 21.36 23.19
N LEU A 114 18.27 21.30 23.64
CA LEU A 114 17.87 21.52 25.04
C LEU A 114 17.91 20.26 25.90
N GLY A 115 18.44 19.14 25.37
CA GLY A 115 18.51 17.86 26.06
C GLY A 115 17.22 17.03 25.98
N ILE A 116 16.26 17.42 25.15
CA ILE A 116 14.96 16.75 25.01
C ILE A 116 15.00 15.81 23.81
N ASN A 117 14.84 14.50 24.02
CA ASN A 117 14.90 13.55 22.91
C ASN A 117 13.63 13.63 22.04
N THR A 118 13.81 13.95 20.76
CA THR A 118 12.71 14.07 19.79
C THR A 118 12.76 13.03 18.69
N GLU A 119 11.59 12.59 18.23
CA GLU A 119 11.44 11.71 17.08
C GLU A 119 10.50 12.33 16.04
N LEU A 120 10.85 12.23 14.76
CA LEU A 120 9.93 12.58 13.67
C LEU A 120 8.98 11.40 13.43
N SER A 121 7.68 11.66 13.38
CA SER A 121 6.67 10.62 13.20
C SER A 121 5.58 11.03 12.22
N GLY A 122 5.04 10.03 11.51
CA GLY A 122 3.95 10.20 10.56
C GLY A 122 4.32 11.14 9.40
N ARG A 123 3.34 11.97 8.98
CA ARG A 123 3.48 12.87 7.83
C ARG A 123 4.16 14.19 8.17
N ASN A 124 3.99 14.68 9.41
CA ASN A 124 4.24 16.07 9.79
C ASN A 124 4.36 16.32 11.31
N ASP A 125 4.59 15.29 12.12
CA ASP A 125 4.56 15.40 13.58
C ASP A 125 5.95 15.22 14.22
N ILE A 126 6.20 15.94 15.32
CA ILE A 126 7.36 15.75 16.20
C ILE A 126 6.87 15.16 17.52
N LEU A 127 7.51 14.09 17.97
CA LEU A 127 7.19 13.38 19.21
C LEU A 127 8.29 13.56 20.26
N VAL A 128 7.89 13.55 21.53
CA VAL A 128 8.75 13.38 22.71
C VAL A 128 8.10 12.27 23.54
N ASP A 129 8.87 11.24 23.91
CA ASP A 129 8.37 10.03 24.59
C ASP A 129 7.13 9.40 23.92
N GLY A 130 7.13 9.36 22.59
CA GLY A 130 6.00 8.82 21.79
C GLY A 130 4.73 9.69 21.79
N LYS A 131 4.74 10.88 22.41
CA LYS A 131 3.63 11.83 22.41
C LYS A 131 3.93 13.02 21.51
N LYS A 132 2.95 13.45 20.73
CA LYS A 132 3.10 14.59 19.81
C LYS A 132 3.24 15.90 20.58
N VAL A 133 4.32 16.63 20.30
CA VAL A 133 4.60 17.97 20.83
C VAL A 133 4.52 19.05 19.77
N ALA A 134 4.71 18.70 18.50
CA ALA A 134 4.61 19.67 17.42
C ALA A 134 3.98 19.07 16.16
N GLY A 135 3.40 19.94 15.33
CA GLY A 135 2.88 19.58 14.01
C GLY A 135 3.07 20.71 13.02
N SER A 136 3.41 20.36 11.76
CA SER A 136 3.66 21.36 10.71
C SER A 136 2.66 21.25 9.56
N ALA A 137 2.43 22.38 8.90
CA ALA A 137 1.73 22.45 7.63
C ALA A 137 2.45 23.45 6.71
N PHE A 138 2.14 23.40 5.43
CA PHE A 138 2.80 24.23 4.43
C PHE A 138 1.83 24.61 3.30
N TYR A 139 2.20 25.64 2.56
CA TYR A 139 1.63 25.99 1.27
C TYR A 139 2.70 26.61 0.37
N ARG A 140 2.41 26.69 -0.92
CA ARG A 140 3.30 27.26 -1.92
C ARG A 140 2.75 28.60 -2.41
N LEU A 141 3.63 29.58 -2.55
CA LEU A 141 3.42 30.80 -3.34
C LEU A 141 4.41 30.79 -4.51
N LYS A 142 4.20 31.64 -5.52
CA LYS A 142 5.08 31.67 -6.70
C LYS A 142 6.53 31.94 -6.26
N GLY A 143 7.41 30.97 -6.48
CA GLY A 143 8.83 31.05 -6.11
C GLY A 143 9.14 30.94 -4.61
N ARG A 144 8.16 30.58 -3.75
CA ARG A 144 8.34 30.49 -2.30
C ARG A 144 7.58 29.32 -1.67
N SER A 145 8.21 28.70 -0.68
CA SER A 145 7.57 27.72 0.21
C SER A 145 7.32 28.36 1.56
N VAL A 146 6.07 28.37 2.03
CA VAL A 146 5.70 28.87 3.36
C VAL A 146 5.29 27.71 4.24
N LEU A 147 5.99 27.57 5.35
CA LEU A 147 5.78 26.51 6.33
C LEU A 147 5.39 27.17 7.64
N HIS A 148 4.45 26.56 8.35
CA HIS A 148 4.22 26.90 9.73
C HIS A 148 4.18 25.66 10.62
N ASN A 149 4.67 25.81 11.84
CA ASN A 149 4.71 24.78 12.86
C ASN A 149 4.01 25.27 14.11
N SER A 150 3.24 24.38 14.74
CA SER A 150 2.68 24.59 16.06
C SER A 150 3.43 23.69 17.05
N LEU A 151 4.06 24.31 18.05
CA LEU A 151 4.74 23.65 19.17
C LEU A 151 3.94 23.85 20.46
N LEU A 152 3.54 22.76 21.07
CA LEU A 152 2.81 22.75 22.34
C LEU A 152 3.81 22.98 23.47
N PHE A 153 3.87 24.19 24.05
CA PHE A 153 4.82 24.51 25.12
C PHE A 153 4.18 24.43 26.51
N SER A 154 3.07 25.14 26.68
CA SER A 154 2.22 25.16 27.88
C SER A 154 0.75 25.27 27.47
N THR A 155 0.40 24.68 26.32
CA THR A 155 -0.93 24.76 25.72
C THR A 155 -1.98 24.14 26.62
N GLN A 156 -3.16 24.76 26.68
CA GLN A 156 -4.31 24.24 27.40
C GLN A 156 -4.89 23.01 26.68
N LEU A 157 -4.37 21.83 27.01
CA LEU A 157 -4.70 20.56 26.36
C LEU A 157 -6.19 20.18 26.50
N GLU A 158 -6.89 20.71 27.50
CA GLU A 158 -8.35 20.54 27.65
C GLU A 158 -9.11 21.27 26.53
N HIS A 159 -8.83 22.55 26.30
CA HIS A 159 -9.43 23.29 25.19
C HIS A 159 -9.06 22.67 23.85
N LEU A 160 -7.81 22.21 23.66
CA LEU A 160 -7.40 21.48 22.46
C LEU A 160 -8.30 20.26 22.20
N SER A 161 -8.59 19.47 23.24
CA SER A 161 -9.39 18.25 23.09
C SER A 161 -10.87 18.51 22.88
N GLN A 162 -11.42 19.59 23.44
CA GLN A 162 -12.86 19.86 23.46
C GLN A 162 -13.32 20.78 22.32
N ALA A 163 -12.45 21.67 21.86
CA ALA A 163 -12.72 22.58 20.75
C ALA A 163 -12.74 21.86 19.39
N LEU A 164 -12.06 20.71 19.29
CA LEU A 164 -12.00 19.89 18.08
C LEU A 164 -13.03 18.75 18.17
N THR A 165 -13.82 18.57 17.11
CA THR A 165 -14.84 17.51 17.06
C THR A 165 -14.17 16.15 16.81
N PRO A 166 -14.41 15.11 17.64
CA PRO A 166 -14.07 13.76 17.26
C PRO A 166 -15.03 13.30 16.15
N GLY A 167 -14.48 12.91 15.00
CA GLY A 167 -15.32 12.39 13.90
C GLY A 167 -16.26 11.28 14.36
N LYS A 168 -17.52 11.29 13.90
CA LYS A 168 -18.59 10.35 14.32
C LYS A 168 -18.21 8.86 14.25
N GLU A 169 -17.25 8.46 13.41
CA GLU A 169 -16.70 7.09 13.37
C GLU A 169 -15.76 6.73 14.54
N LYS A 170 -15.10 7.73 15.17
CA LYS A 170 -14.28 7.51 16.38
C LYS A 170 -15.15 7.32 17.63
N LEU A 171 -16.38 7.85 17.63
CA LEU A 171 -17.33 7.63 18.74
C LEU A 171 -17.84 6.18 18.80
N GLN A 172 -17.89 5.46 17.68
CA GLN A 172 -18.19 4.01 17.67
C GLN A 172 -16.96 3.13 17.92
N SER A 173 -15.74 3.67 17.85
CA SER A 173 -14.51 2.93 18.12
C SER A 173 -13.56 3.72 19.03
N LYS A 174 -13.77 3.52 20.33
CA LYS A 174 -12.96 3.97 21.48
C LYS A 174 -13.20 5.43 21.88
N GLY A 175 -13.72 5.58 23.09
CA GLY A 175 -14.21 6.83 23.66
C GLY A 175 -13.20 7.97 23.81
N VAL A 176 -13.75 9.12 24.21
CA VAL A 176 -13.14 10.45 24.38
C VAL A 176 -11.86 10.47 25.24
N ALA A 177 -11.55 9.38 25.95
CA ALA A 177 -10.28 9.20 26.68
C ALA A 177 -9.02 9.17 25.80
N SER A 178 -9.12 8.99 24.47
CA SER A 178 -7.96 8.73 23.61
C SER A 178 -7.11 9.96 23.21
N VAL A 179 -7.56 11.19 23.46
CA VAL A 179 -6.82 12.41 23.07
C VAL A 179 -5.75 12.76 24.11
N ARG A 180 -6.04 12.57 25.41
CA ARG A 180 -5.07 12.76 26.52
C ARG A 180 -3.84 11.85 26.41
N GLN A 181 -3.93 10.74 25.66
CA GLN A 181 -2.84 9.77 25.51
C GLN A 181 -1.88 10.05 24.33
N ARG A 182 -2.07 11.13 23.53
CA ARG A 182 -1.34 11.30 22.26
C ARG A 182 -0.56 12.60 22.08
N VAL A 183 -0.81 13.62 22.90
CA VAL A 183 -0.10 14.92 22.84
C VAL A 183 0.46 15.30 24.21
N THR A 184 1.53 16.08 24.24
CA THR A 184 2.11 16.63 25.48
C THR A 184 2.72 18.00 25.23
N ASN A 185 3.01 18.72 26.32
CA ASN A 185 3.65 20.02 26.30
C ASN A 185 5.17 19.86 26.44
N VAL A 186 5.95 20.47 25.55
CA VAL A 186 7.43 20.44 25.63
C VAL A 186 7.96 21.19 26.85
N GLY A 187 7.20 22.17 27.38
CA GLY A 187 7.56 22.92 28.58
C GLY A 187 7.68 22.04 29.84
N THR A 188 7.15 20.82 29.85
CA THR A 188 7.36 19.89 30.97
C THR A 188 8.75 19.23 30.97
N TYR A 189 9.51 19.40 29.88
CA TYR A 189 10.81 18.77 29.65
C TYR A 189 11.97 19.77 29.72
N THR A 190 11.69 21.04 29.99
CA THR A 190 12.69 22.10 30.12
C THR A 190 12.42 22.95 31.34
N THR A 191 13.45 23.58 31.88
CA THR A 191 13.35 24.57 32.96
C THR A 191 13.08 25.98 32.43
N LEU A 192 13.15 26.20 31.12
CA LEU A 192 12.87 27.48 30.50
C LEU A 192 11.38 27.81 30.63
N ASN A 193 11.06 29.08 30.88
CA ASN A 193 9.71 29.58 30.65
C ASN A 193 9.50 29.89 29.15
N ILE A 194 8.26 30.16 28.75
CA ILE A 194 7.93 30.33 27.32
C ILE A 194 8.66 31.51 26.66
N GLU A 195 8.89 32.60 27.39
CA GLU A 195 9.61 33.77 26.86
C GLU A 195 11.10 33.47 26.66
N ALA A 196 11.73 32.83 27.65
CA ALA A 196 13.12 32.39 27.55
C ALA A 196 13.30 31.34 26.45
N PHE A 197 12.33 30.44 26.28
CA PHE A 197 12.32 29.48 25.19
C PHE A 197 12.15 30.17 23.83
N MET A 198 11.26 31.16 23.69
CA MET A 198 11.14 31.97 22.48
C MET A 198 12.45 32.68 22.11
N ALA A 199 13.12 33.29 23.08
CA ALA A 199 14.42 33.92 22.88
C ALA A 199 15.47 32.90 22.44
N TYR A 200 15.49 31.71 23.06
CA TYR A 200 16.37 30.61 22.67
C TYR A 200 16.12 30.16 21.23
N VAL A 201 14.86 29.92 20.85
CA VAL A 201 14.48 29.52 19.48
C VAL A 201 14.94 30.57 18.48
N ARG A 202 14.68 31.85 18.75
CA ARG A 202 15.14 32.94 17.89
C ARG A 202 16.66 32.88 17.69
N GLN A 203 17.42 32.79 18.78
CA GLN A 203 18.88 32.74 18.71
C GLN A 203 19.38 31.51 17.95
N TYR A 204 18.79 30.35 18.22
CA TYR A 204 19.18 29.09 17.59
C TYR A 204 18.89 29.09 16.08
N MET A 205 17.70 29.56 15.70
CA MET A 205 17.22 29.48 14.32
C MET A 205 17.82 30.59 13.44
N CYS A 206 18.00 31.81 13.97
CA CYS A 206 18.34 32.99 13.16
C CYS A 206 19.65 33.68 13.56
N GLY A 207 20.19 33.40 14.74
CA GLY A 207 21.28 34.20 15.31
C GLY A 207 20.87 35.67 15.45
N ASN A 208 21.73 36.58 14.98
CA ASN A 208 21.56 38.03 15.16
C ASN A 208 20.94 38.74 13.93
N GLU A 209 20.75 38.04 12.82
CA GLU A 209 20.25 38.63 11.57
C GLU A 209 18.73 38.85 11.63
N VAL A 210 18.28 40.05 11.23
CA VAL A 210 16.88 40.46 11.34
C VAL A 210 16.35 41.09 10.05
N LEU A 211 15.03 40.96 9.86
CA LEU A 211 14.24 41.77 8.94
C LEU A 211 13.26 42.59 9.78
N GLU A 212 13.47 43.91 9.85
CA GLU A 212 12.53 44.82 10.49
C GLU A 212 11.48 45.26 9.48
N LEU A 213 10.20 44.96 9.74
CA LEU A 213 9.09 45.46 8.93
C LEU A 213 8.91 46.96 9.21
N THR A 214 8.63 47.71 8.16
CA THR A 214 8.40 49.16 8.21
C THR A 214 6.91 49.47 8.43
N PRO A 215 6.58 50.70 8.84
CA PRO A 215 5.17 51.13 8.91
C PRO A 215 4.41 50.99 7.57
N ASP A 216 5.10 51.13 6.42
CA ASP A 216 4.50 50.89 5.09
C ASP A 216 4.17 49.40 4.86
N ASP A 217 5.06 48.51 5.30
CA ASP A 217 4.81 47.07 5.25
C ASP A 217 3.54 46.72 6.03
N MET A 218 3.39 47.32 7.21
CA MET A 218 2.23 47.10 8.08
C MET A 218 0.90 47.52 7.42
N GLN A 219 0.89 48.57 6.62
CA GLN A 219 -0.32 48.98 5.88
C GLN A 219 -0.73 47.94 4.83
N GLN A 220 0.24 47.39 4.10
CA GLN A 220 -0.03 46.38 3.07
C GLN A 220 -0.43 45.02 3.68
N ILE A 221 0.18 44.67 4.82
CA ILE A 221 -0.21 43.48 5.61
C ILE A 221 -1.67 43.61 6.05
N ALA A 222 -2.11 44.79 6.49
CA ALA A 222 -3.50 45.02 6.90
C ALA A 222 -4.51 44.77 5.76
N GLU A 223 -4.15 45.03 4.49
CA GLU A 223 -5.03 44.73 3.35
C GLU A 223 -5.15 43.22 3.11
N ILE A 224 -4.06 42.45 3.25
CA ILE A 224 -4.09 40.98 3.14
C ILE A 224 -4.89 40.39 4.31
N GLU A 225 -4.73 40.95 5.51
CA GLU A 225 -5.45 40.53 6.71
C GLU A 225 -6.96 40.61 6.53
N LYS A 226 -7.48 41.68 5.89
CA LYS A 226 -8.92 41.82 5.61
C LYS A 226 -9.49 40.65 4.80
N GLU A 227 -8.74 40.16 3.81
CA GLU A 227 -9.16 38.99 3.02
C GLU A 227 -9.21 37.74 3.90
N LEU A 228 -8.13 37.49 4.66
CA LEU A 228 -7.97 36.30 5.50
C LEU A 228 -8.95 36.28 6.70
N ALA A 229 -9.37 37.45 7.17
CA ALA A 229 -10.36 37.62 8.23
C ALA A 229 -11.81 37.60 7.71
N SER A 230 -12.03 37.61 6.39
CA SER A 230 -13.38 37.69 5.82
C SER A 230 -14.19 36.41 6.05
N ASP A 231 -15.50 36.57 6.27
CA ASP A 231 -16.43 35.44 6.38
C ASP A 231 -16.41 34.54 5.13
N ASN A 232 -16.18 35.12 3.94
CA ASN A 232 -16.06 34.35 2.72
C ASN A 232 -14.84 33.42 2.74
N PHE A 233 -13.69 33.89 3.23
CA PHE A 233 -12.50 33.04 3.35
C PHE A 233 -12.66 31.99 4.45
N ILE A 234 -13.23 32.36 5.58
CA ILE A 234 -13.41 31.46 6.74
C ILE A 234 -14.49 30.39 6.46
N TYR A 235 -15.65 30.81 5.93
CA TYR A 235 -16.88 30.01 5.82
C TYR A 235 -17.35 29.72 4.38
N GLY A 236 -16.89 30.45 3.36
CA GLY A 236 -17.47 30.43 1.99
C GLY A 236 -17.28 29.16 1.16
N LYS A 237 -16.54 28.15 1.65
CA LYS A 237 -16.32 26.86 0.95
C LYS A 237 -17.38 25.80 1.27
N ASN A 238 -18.66 26.13 1.18
CA ASN A 238 -19.77 25.17 1.23
C ASN A 238 -20.34 24.96 -0.18
N PRO A 239 -19.78 24.06 -1.01
CA PRO A 239 -20.29 23.81 -2.35
C PRO A 239 -21.69 23.19 -2.29
N LYS A 240 -22.56 23.54 -3.24
CA LYS A 240 -23.74 22.75 -3.57
C LYS A 240 -23.25 21.48 -4.28
N TYR A 241 -23.75 20.31 -3.91
CA TYR A 241 -23.35 19.03 -4.49
C TYR A 241 -24.55 18.08 -4.57
N THR A 242 -24.52 17.17 -5.54
CA THR A 242 -25.52 16.10 -5.67
C THR A 242 -25.01 14.78 -5.10
N GLU A 243 -23.70 14.56 -5.10
CA GLU A 243 -23.06 13.34 -4.60
C GLU A 243 -21.87 13.67 -3.68
N VAL A 244 -21.71 12.90 -2.61
CA VAL A 244 -20.50 12.94 -1.76
C VAL A 244 -19.89 11.54 -1.71
N ARG A 245 -18.58 11.47 -1.95
CA ARG A 245 -17.80 10.24 -1.84
C ARG A 245 -16.67 10.46 -0.84
N LYS A 246 -16.67 9.71 0.26
CA LYS A 246 -15.66 9.84 1.32
C LYS A 246 -14.81 8.58 1.42
N LYS A 247 -13.49 8.74 1.55
CA LYS A 247 -12.59 7.63 1.83
C LYS A 247 -11.32 8.08 2.55
N ARG A 248 -10.82 7.24 3.45
CA ARG A 248 -9.50 7.39 4.05
C ARG A 248 -8.51 6.45 3.36
N PHE A 249 -7.35 6.99 2.98
CA PHE A 249 -6.24 6.25 2.41
C PHE A 249 -5.04 6.31 3.37
N ALA A 250 -4.34 5.18 3.51
CA ALA A 250 -3.07 5.15 4.24
C ALA A 250 -2.07 6.11 3.58
N ASP A 251 -1.30 6.84 4.39
CA ASP A 251 -0.25 7.79 3.98
C ASP A 251 -0.68 9.01 3.14
N VAL A 252 -1.98 9.15 2.85
CA VAL A 252 -2.58 10.31 2.15
C VAL A 252 -3.52 11.12 3.04
N GLY A 253 -4.39 10.45 3.83
CA GLY A 253 -5.43 11.08 4.63
C GLY A 253 -6.85 10.73 4.18
N THR A 254 -7.83 11.41 4.77
CA THR A 254 -9.25 11.38 4.39
C THR A 254 -9.50 12.37 3.26
N ILE A 255 -10.18 11.91 2.22
CA ILE A 255 -10.62 12.73 1.09
C ILE A 255 -12.13 12.54 0.91
N GLN A 256 -12.82 13.64 0.67
CA GLN A 256 -14.24 13.73 0.35
C GLN A 256 -14.38 14.41 -1.00
N ALA A 257 -14.89 13.73 -2.01
CA ALA A 257 -15.25 14.33 -3.29
C ALA A 257 -16.71 14.77 -3.23
N HIS A 258 -16.94 16.07 -3.39
CA HIS A 258 -18.25 16.69 -3.52
C HIS A 258 -18.47 16.95 -5.00
N ILE A 259 -19.46 16.29 -5.59
CA ILE A 259 -19.62 16.22 -7.04
C ILE A 259 -21.02 16.74 -7.37
N GLU A 260 -21.08 17.68 -8.30
CA GLU A 260 -22.30 18.17 -8.92
C GLU A 260 -22.47 17.50 -10.28
N LEU A 261 -23.57 16.78 -10.45
CA LEU A 261 -23.89 16.05 -11.67
C LEU A 261 -25.11 16.67 -12.36
N LYS A 262 -25.03 16.83 -13.69
CA LYS A 262 -26.19 17.15 -14.54
C LYS A 262 -26.18 16.21 -15.74
N ASN A 263 -27.27 15.47 -15.96
CA ASN A 263 -27.36 14.45 -17.00
C ASN A 263 -26.19 13.45 -16.99
N ASN A 264 -25.79 13.01 -15.79
CA ASN A 264 -24.64 12.12 -15.56
C ASN A 264 -23.27 12.68 -15.97
N LYS A 265 -23.16 13.98 -16.25
CA LYS A 265 -21.89 14.68 -16.48
C LYS A 265 -21.48 15.46 -15.25
N ILE A 266 -20.17 15.50 -14.97
CA ILE A 266 -19.59 16.27 -13.88
C ILE A 266 -19.64 17.75 -14.25
N VAL A 267 -20.50 18.52 -13.58
CA VAL A 267 -20.59 19.99 -13.73
C VAL A 267 -19.61 20.67 -12.78
N ASN A 268 -19.41 20.10 -11.60
CA ASN A 268 -18.42 20.59 -10.65
C ASN A 268 -17.93 19.43 -9.79
N ILE A 269 -16.68 19.49 -9.38
CA ILE A 269 -16.12 18.55 -8.41
C ILE A 269 -15.15 19.30 -7.50
N ASN A 270 -15.29 19.09 -6.20
CA ASN A 270 -14.40 19.65 -5.21
C ASN A 270 -13.91 18.55 -4.26
N LEU A 271 -12.65 18.60 -3.86
CA LEU A 271 -12.09 17.68 -2.88
C LEU A 271 -11.91 18.39 -1.53
N MET A 272 -12.35 17.73 -0.47
CA MET A 272 -12.27 18.19 0.91
C MET A 272 -11.59 17.12 1.77
N GLY A 273 -10.93 17.50 2.86
CA GLY A 273 -10.28 16.54 3.77
C GLY A 273 -8.93 16.99 4.33
N ASP A 274 -8.22 16.04 4.95
CA ASP A 274 -6.94 16.26 5.67
C ASP A 274 -5.70 15.78 4.87
N TYR A 275 -5.75 15.95 3.55
CA TYR A 275 -4.65 15.66 2.64
C TYR A 275 -3.73 16.88 2.45
N PHE A 276 -2.52 16.63 1.93
CA PHE A 276 -1.54 17.68 1.60
C PHE A 276 -1.48 17.89 0.09
N LEU A 277 -1.53 19.15 -0.32
CA LEU A 277 -1.36 19.54 -1.71
C LEU A 277 0.14 19.61 -2.05
N SER A 278 0.50 18.99 -3.17
CA SER A 278 1.83 19.11 -3.78
C SER A 278 1.81 20.13 -4.94
N GLY A 279 0.64 20.35 -5.56
CA GLY A 279 0.45 21.14 -6.78
C GLY A 279 -0.91 21.84 -6.82
N ASP A 280 -1.28 22.35 -8.00
CA ASP A 280 -2.53 23.07 -8.22
C ASP A 280 -3.69 22.10 -8.47
N LEU A 281 -4.45 21.80 -7.41
CA LEU A 281 -5.58 20.87 -7.47
C LEU A 281 -6.63 21.25 -8.52
N ASP A 282 -6.94 22.54 -8.65
CA ASP A 282 -8.04 22.98 -9.50
C ASP A 282 -7.64 22.80 -10.97
N ASN A 283 -6.46 23.29 -11.34
CA ASN A 283 -6.00 23.28 -12.73
C ASN A 283 -5.39 21.93 -13.18
N GLU A 284 -4.71 21.21 -12.30
CA GLU A 284 -4.03 19.95 -12.66
C GLU A 284 -4.95 18.72 -12.55
N LEU A 285 -6.13 18.84 -11.92
CA LEU A 285 -7.05 17.71 -11.75
C LEU A 285 -8.53 18.07 -11.93
N LEU A 286 -9.08 19.00 -11.15
CA LEU A 286 -10.54 19.17 -11.07
C LEU A 286 -11.14 19.73 -12.35
N ASN A 287 -10.46 20.70 -12.99
CA ASN A 287 -10.91 21.30 -14.24
C ASN A 287 -10.94 20.31 -15.42
N LEU A 288 -10.10 19.28 -15.40
CA LEU A 288 -10.08 18.21 -16.43
C LEU A 288 -11.34 17.35 -16.41
N LEU A 289 -12.06 17.34 -15.29
CA LEU A 289 -13.25 16.51 -15.09
C LEU A 289 -14.53 17.22 -15.50
N HIS A 290 -14.47 18.52 -15.80
CA HIS A 290 -15.65 19.28 -16.19
C HIS A 290 -16.22 18.79 -17.53
N GLY A 291 -17.50 18.41 -17.54
CA GLY A 291 -18.20 17.86 -18.71
C GLY A 291 -17.97 16.36 -18.96
N VAL A 292 -17.11 15.71 -18.18
CA VAL A 292 -16.81 14.28 -18.29
C VAL A 292 -17.98 13.45 -17.77
N ASP A 293 -18.30 12.34 -18.45
CA ASP A 293 -19.31 11.40 -17.97
C ASP A 293 -18.86 10.78 -16.64
N PHE A 294 -19.78 10.70 -15.67
CA PHE A 294 -19.49 10.15 -14.34
C PHE A 294 -19.45 8.62 -14.36
N SER A 295 -18.50 8.06 -15.10
CA SER A 295 -18.17 6.64 -15.15
C SER A 295 -16.69 6.43 -14.85
N ARG A 296 -16.34 5.22 -14.40
CA ARG A 296 -14.96 4.88 -14.08
C ARG A 296 -14.05 5.02 -15.28
N GLU A 297 -14.50 4.55 -16.44
CA GLU A 297 -13.77 4.55 -17.71
C GLU A 297 -13.56 5.98 -18.22
N ALA A 298 -14.63 6.79 -18.28
CA ALA A 298 -14.53 8.16 -18.78
C ALA A 298 -13.65 9.04 -17.89
N VAL A 299 -13.79 8.91 -16.56
CA VAL A 299 -12.93 9.64 -15.61
C VAL A 299 -11.48 9.16 -15.69
N ALA A 300 -11.24 7.85 -15.82
CA ALA A 300 -9.88 7.32 -15.95
C ALA A 300 -9.18 7.82 -17.22
N ASN A 301 -9.90 7.91 -18.33
CA ASN A 301 -9.39 8.45 -19.59
C ASN A 301 -9.14 9.96 -19.49
N ALA A 302 -10.03 10.72 -18.86
CA ALA A 302 -9.88 12.18 -18.72
C ALA A 302 -8.66 12.59 -17.88
N ILE A 303 -8.23 11.73 -16.96
CA ILE A 303 -7.04 11.95 -16.10
C ILE A 303 -5.83 11.13 -16.55
N GLU A 304 -5.86 10.57 -17.76
CA GLU A 304 -4.73 9.84 -18.32
C GLU A 304 -3.51 10.77 -18.43
N GLY A 305 -2.35 10.32 -17.94
CA GLY A 305 -1.12 11.12 -17.89
C GLY A 305 -1.02 12.09 -16.70
N VAL A 306 -2.07 12.24 -15.88
CA VAL A 306 -1.99 13.06 -14.66
C VAL A 306 -1.21 12.31 -13.58
N GLU A 307 -0.06 12.86 -13.18
CA GLU A 307 0.71 12.37 -12.03
C GLU A 307 0.06 12.84 -10.72
N MET A 308 -0.88 12.06 -10.19
CA MET A 308 -1.65 12.40 -8.98
C MET A 308 -0.80 12.78 -7.76
N GLY A 309 0.41 12.22 -7.63
CA GLY A 309 1.35 12.54 -6.55
C GLY A 309 1.85 14.00 -6.56
N ASN A 310 1.88 14.61 -7.75
CA ASN A 310 2.25 16.01 -7.96
C ASN A 310 1.11 16.95 -7.59
N VAL A 311 -0.13 16.47 -7.57
CA VAL A 311 -1.32 17.23 -7.14
C VAL A 311 -1.56 17.04 -5.63
N ILE A 312 -1.68 15.79 -5.19
CA ILE A 312 -1.92 15.40 -3.80
C ILE A 312 -0.84 14.39 -3.37
N ARG A 313 -0.10 14.73 -2.30
CA ARG A 313 1.03 13.91 -1.83
C ARG A 313 0.63 12.46 -1.56
N ASN A 314 1.41 11.52 -2.11
CA ASN A 314 1.22 10.06 -2.02
C ASN A 314 -0.10 9.51 -2.61
N PHE A 315 -0.88 10.34 -3.30
CA PHE A 315 -2.16 9.93 -3.87
C PHE A 315 -1.97 9.35 -5.27
N THR A 316 -2.71 8.30 -5.59
CA THR A 316 -2.60 7.62 -6.90
C THR A 316 -3.90 7.67 -7.69
N THR A 317 -3.80 7.51 -9.01
CA THR A 317 -4.97 7.43 -9.91
C THR A 317 -5.94 6.33 -9.49
N GLU A 318 -5.42 5.16 -9.08
CA GLU A 318 -6.26 4.07 -8.58
C GLU A 318 -7.02 4.47 -7.31
N GLN A 319 -6.37 5.19 -6.39
CA GLN A 319 -7.02 5.70 -5.19
C GLN A 319 -8.10 6.74 -5.52
N PHE A 320 -7.86 7.64 -6.48
CA PHE A 320 -8.85 8.59 -6.95
C PHE A 320 -10.08 7.90 -7.56
N LEU A 321 -9.88 6.96 -8.49
CA LEU A 321 -10.99 6.18 -9.06
C LEU A 321 -11.72 5.35 -7.98
N ARG A 322 -10.99 4.89 -6.95
CA ARG A 322 -11.58 4.17 -5.82
C ARG A 322 -12.34 5.07 -4.85
N LEU A 323 -11.99 6.36 -4.77
CA LEU A 323 -12.76 7.37 -4.04
C LEU A 323 -14.12 7.55 -4.74
N LEU A 324 -14.12 7.79 -6.05
CA LEU A 324 -15.34 8.09 -6.81
C LEU A 324 -16.27 6.88 -7.02
N PHE A 325 -15.70 5.72 -7.36
CA PHE A 325 -16.47 4.56 -7.86
C PHE A 325 -16.32 3.29 -7.01
N GLY A 326 -15.71 3.36 -5.83
CA GLY A 326 -15.50 2.19 -4.98
C GLY A 326 -14.46 1.20 -5.55
N ARG A 327 -14.47 -0.06 -5.10
CA ARG A 327 -13.64 -1.10 -5.74
C ARG A 327 -14.36 -1.58 -7.02
N PRO A 328 -13.62 -2.01 -8.06
CA PRO A 328 -14.24 -2.75 -9.15
C PRO A 328 -15.09 -3.90 -8.59
N PRO A 329 -16.20 -4.29 -9.26
CA PRO A 329 -17.08 -5.35 -8.78
C PRO A 329 -16.27 -6.59 -8.41
N HIS A 330 -16.25 -6.94 -7.12
CA HIS A 330 -15.63 -8.17 -6.66
C HIS A 330 -16.64 -9.28 -6.84
N VAL A 331 -16.33 -10.27 -7.68
CA VAL A 331 -17.13 -11.49 -7.74
C VAL A 331 -17.16 -12.09 -6.33
N MET A 332 -18.34 -12.19 -5.72
CA MET A 332 -18.50 -12.77 -4.39
C MET A 332 -18.11 -14.24 -4.42
N LYS A 333 -17.39 -14.69 -3.38
CA LYS A 333 -17.08 -16.11 -3.21
C LYS A 333 -18.40 -16.87 -3.04
N PRO A 334 -18.69 -17.85 -3.90
CA PRO A 334 -19.92 -18.63 -3.78
C PRO A 334 -19.86 -19.57 -2.59
N ASP A 335 -21.03 -19.95 -2.07
CA ASP A 335 -21.14 -20.75 -0.85
C ASP A 335 -20.49 -22.13 -0.95
N TRP A 336 -20.43 -22.72 -2.14
CA TRP A 336 -19.79 -24.02 -2.38
C TRP A 336 -18.25 -23.96 -2.30
N LEU A 337 -17.65 -22.77 -2.30
CA LEU A 337 -16.20 -22.56 -2.17
C LEU A 337 -15.81 -22.31 -0.71
N LYS A 338 -16.41 -23.06 0.22
CA LYS A 338 -16.08 -23.03 1.65
C LYS A 338 -15.20 -24.22 1.99
N ILE A 339 -14.08 -23.95 2.66
CA ILE A 339 -13.18 -24.99 3.19
C ILE A 339 -13.63 -25.28 4.62
N ASN A 340 -13.77 -26.56 4.94
CA ASN A 340 -14.15 -26.96 6.29
C ASN A 340 -12.92 -26.95 7.21
N LEU A 341 -12.81 -25.92 8.07
CA LEU A 341 -11.72 -25.77 9.03
C LEU A 341 -11.92 -26.55 10.34
N THR A 342 -13.03 -27.29 10.49
CA THR A 342 -13.38 -27.96 11.75
C THR A 342 -12.69 -29.31 11.99
N SER A 343 -11.78 -29.74 11.10
CA SER A 343 -11.09 -31.02 11.28
C SER A 343 -10.18 -30.98 12.52
N LYS A 344 -10.55 -31.71 13.59
CA LYS A 344 -9.76 -31.90 14.82
C LYS A 344 -8.46 -32.71 14.64
N LYS A 345 -8.03 -32.98 13.40
CA LYS A 345 -6.82 -33.76 13.11
C LYS A 345 -5.59 -32.86 13.20
N SER A 346 -4.57 -33.31 13.93
CA SER A 346 -3.34 -32.54 14.20
C SER A 346 -2.54 -32.27 12.92
N SER A 347 -2.52 -31.02 12.46
CA SER A 347 -1.61 -30.54 11.42
C SER A 347 -0.21 -30.17 11.96
N GLY A 348 -0.05 -30.16 13.28
CA GLY A 348 1.15 -29.65 13.97
C GLY A 348 2.37 -30.54 13.79
N GLU A 349 2.20 -31.84 13.64
CA GLU A 349 3.31 -32.78 13.44
C GLU A 349 4.02 -32.54 12.10
N THR A 350 3.24 -32.48 11.01
CA THR A 350 3.76 -32.16 9.67
C THR A 350 4.45 -30.80 9.65
N ALA A 351 3.83 -29.78 10.27
CA ALA A 351 4.44 -28.46 10.41
C ALA A 351 5.77 -28.49 11.17
N GLY A 352 5.84 -29.26 12.27
CA GLY A 352 7.05 -29.41 13.08
C GLY A 352 8.16 -30.16 12.36
N ILE A 353 7.84 -31.19 11.57
CA ILE A 353 8.83 -31.88 10.71
C ILE A 353 9.41 -30.91 9.68
N LEU A 354 8.55 -30.21 8.94
CA LEU A 354 8.99 -29.24 7.91
C LEU A 354 9.86 -28.13 8.51
N ALA A 355 9.49 -27.61 9.68
CA ALA A 355 10.27 -26.58 10.37
C ALA A 355 11.65 -27.08 10.83
N ARG A 356 11.73 -28.30 11.38
CA ARG A 356 13.01 -28.90 11.84
C ARG A 356 14.02 -29.08 10.70
N HIS A 357 13.55 -29.43 9.51
CA HIS A 357 14.41 -29.59 8.33
C HIS A 357 14.56 -28.29 7.51
N GLN A 358 14.04 -27.16 8.01
CA GLN A 358 14.09 -25.86 7.34
C GLN A 358 13.50 -25.89 5.92
N MET A 359 12.39 -26.62 5.74
CA MET A 359 11.80 -26.83 4.43
C MET A 359 10.79 -25.76 4.05
N ASN A 360 10.95 -25.21 2.85
CA ASN A 360 9.93 -24.41 2.20
C ASN A 360 8.86 -25.32 1.56
N THR A 361 7.62 -24.83 1.56
CA THR A 361 6.52 -25.51 0.87
C THR A 361 5.69 -24.52 0.08
N ILE A 362 5.25 -24.92 -1.11
CA ILE A 362 4.31 -24.13 -1.91
C ILE A 362 2.95 -24.00 -1.18
N CYS A 363 2.66 -24.91 -0.25
CA CYS A 363 1.49 -24.83 0.63
C CYS A 363 1.49 -23.54 1.46
N THR A 364 2.65 -23.13 1.97
CA THR A 364 2.81 -21.89 2.76
C THR A 364 3.02 -20.68 1.85
N SER A 365 3.98 -20.73 0.93
CA SER A 365 4.33 -19.58 0.07
C SER A 365 3.18 -19.18 -0.87
N GLY A 366 2.43 -20.17 -1.36
CA GLY A 366 1.26 -19.96 -2.22
C GLY A 366 -0.07 -19.71 -1.48
N LEU A 367 -0.08 -19.65 -0.14
CA LEU A 367 -1.30 -19.54 0.68
C LEU A 367 -2.37 -20.58 0.32
N CYS A 368 -1.96 -21.84 0.22
CA CYS A 368 -2.83 -22.91 -0.28
C CYS A 368 -4.03 -23.15 0.66
N PRO A 369 -5.28 -23.14 0.13
CA PRO A 369 -6.47 -23.42 0.94
C PRO A 369 -6.49 -24.83 1.52
N ASN A 370 -5.83 -25.79 0.87
CA ASN A 370 -5.87 -27.21 1.24
C ASN A 370 -4.79 -27.59 2.27
N ARG A 371 -3.99 -26.62 2.74
CA ARG A 371 -2.83 -26.89 3.62
C ARG A 371 -3.22 -27.71 4.84
N THR A 372 -4.31 -27.33 5.52
CA THR A 372 -4.75 -28.02 6.74
C THR A 372 -5.10 -29.48 6.47
N GLU A 373 -5.83 -29.74 5.39
CA GLU A 373 -6.22 -31.10 5.00
C GLU A 373 -5.02 -31.95 4.61
N CYS A 374 -4.17 -31.45 3.71
CA CYS A 374 -2.96 -32.15 3.25
C CYS A 374 -2.04 -32.47 4.44
N TRP A 375 -1.80 -31.50 5.33
CA TRP A 375 -0.90 -31.70 6.47
C TRP A 375 -1.47 -32.66 7.50
N ALA A 376 -2.79 -32.67 7.69
CA ALA A 376 -3.47 -33.66 8.54
C ALA A 376 -3.37 -35.08 7.96
N ALA A 377 -3.20 -35.22 6.64
CA ALA A 377 -2.93 -36.47 5.95
C ALA A 377 -1.42 -36.78 5.84
N ARG A 378 -0.56 -36.07 6.59
CA ARG A 378 0.91 -36.17 6.56
C ARG A 378 1.52 -35.99 5.16
N THR A 379 0.91 -35.17 4.30
CA THR A 379 1.44 -34.87 2.96
C THR A 379 1.69 -33.38 2.76
N ALA A 380 2.76 -33.05 2.02
CA ALA A 380 3.11 -31.70 1.64
C ALA A 380 3.90 -31.71 0.33
N THR A 381 3.68 -30.71 -0.52
CA THR A 381 4.52 -30.44 -1.68
C THR A 381 5.72 -29.62 -1.23
N LEU A 382 6.91 -30.21 -1.32
CA LEU A 382 8.17 -29.56 -0.93
C LEU A 382 8.59 -28.59 -2.04
N MET A 383 9.07 -27.41 -1.65
CA MET A 383 9.53 -26.37 -2.58
C MET A 383 11.03 -26.15 -2.37
N ILE A 384 11.83 -26.46 -3.38
CA ILE A 384 13.30 -26.32 -3.33
C ILE A 384 13.76 -25.01 -3.97
N GLY A 385 15.03 -24.64 -3.73
CA GLY A 385 15.66 -23.45 -4.30
C GLY A 385 15.42 -22.17 -3.50
N GLY A 386 14.80 -22.27 -2.31
CA GLY A 386 14.42 -21.16 -1.45
C GLY A 386 12.94 -20.79 -1.52
N ASP A 387 12.59 -19.61 -1.00
CA ASP A 387 11.24 -19.04 -0.94
C ASP A 387 11.07 -17.74 -1.74
N ILE A 388 12.15 -17.28 -2.39
CA ILE A 388 12.20 -16.11 -3.27
C ILE A 388 12.39 -16.59 -4.71
N CYS A 389 11.46 -16.22 -5.58
CA CYS A 389 11.46 -16.54 -7.00
C CYS A 389 12.04 -15.39 -7.83
N THR A 390 12.82 -15.71 -8.87
CA THR A 390 13.29 -14.71 -9.84
C THR A 390 12.16 -14.17 -10.73
N ARG A 391 11.00 -14.85 -10.74
CA ARG A 391 9.83 -14.52 -11.55
C ARG A 391 8.68 -13.99 -10.70
N LYS A 392 7.80 -13.22 -11.34
CA LYS A 392 6.67 -12.52 -10.70
C LYS A 392 5.39 -12.72 -11.49
N CYS A 393 4.94 -13.97 -11.56
CA CYS A 393 3.63 -14.31 -12.13
C CYS A 393 2.51 -13.61 -11.33
N ARG A 394 1.58 -12.93 -12.01
CA ARG A 394 0.59 -12.04 -11.38
C ARG A 394 -0.50 -12.78 -10.58
N PHE A 395 -0.53 -14.11 -10.66
CA PHE A 395 -1.37 -14.98 -9.87
C PHE A 395 -0.68 -15.54 -8.61
N CYS A 396 0.66 -15.57 -8.58
CA CYS A 396 1.44 -16.33 -7.60
C CYS A 396 1.83 -15.46 -6.40
N ASN A 397 1.66 -16.01 -5.19
CA ASN A 397 1.97 -15.30 -3.94
C ASN A 397 3.40 -15.54 -3.43
N THR A 398 4.14 -16.48 -4.00
CA THR A 398 5.55 -16.69 -3.64
C THR A 398 6.33 -15.39 -3.84
N LEU A 399 7.17 -15.03 -2.86
CA LEU A 399 7.90 -13.78 -2.88
C LEU A 399 8.77 -13.71 -4.13
N SER A 400 8.77 -12.56 -4.82
CA SER A 400 9.64 -12.33 -5.97
C SER A 400 10.77 -11.37 -5.61
N GLY A 401 11.99 -11.65 -6.08
CA GLY A 401 13.15 -10.82 -5.79
C GLY A 401 14.45 -11.50 -6.19
N ARG A 402 15.56 -11.06 -5.59
CA ARG A 402 16.86 -11.74 -5.72
C ARG A 402 16.94 -12.88 -4.70
N PRO A 403 17.02 -14.16 -5.13
CA PRO A 403 17.12 -15.27 -4.19
C PRO A 403 18.45 -15.28 -3.44
N ASN A 404 18.47 -15.98 -2.30
CA ASN A 404 19.71 -16.33 -1.62
C ASN A 404 20.49 -17.41 -2.41
N ALA A 405 21.76 -17.59 -2.06
CA ALA A 405 22.54 -18.72 -2.56
C ALA A 405 21.84 -20.05 -2.25
N LEU A 406 21.93 -21.02 -3.17
CA LEU A 406 21.40 -22.36 -2.91
C LEU A 406 22.04 -22.96 -1.67
N ASN A 407 21.22 -23.54 -0.79
CA ASN A 407 21.71 -24.28 0.34
C ASN A 407 22.21 -25.67 -0.14
N PRO A 408 23.52 -25.97 -0.02
CA PRO A 408 24.06 -27.26 -0.48
C PRO A 408 23.51 -28.47 0.30
N ASN A 409 22.95 -28.25 1.50
CA ASN A 409 22.32 -29.30 2.30
C ASN A 409 20.82 -29.49 2.01
N GLU A 410 20.19 -28.62 1.20
CA GLU A 410 18.76 -28.71 0.88
C GLU A 410 18.37 -30.09 0.29
N PRO A 411 19.12 -30.69 -0.67
CA PRO A 411 18.83 -32.04 -1.17
C PRO A 411 18.71 -33.10 -0.07
N ARG A 412 19.63 -33.10 0.90
CA ARG A 412 19.61 -34.02 2.04
C ARG A 412 18.41 -33.75 2.94
N HIS A 413 18.14 -32.49 3.26
CA HIS A 413 17.00 -32.12 4.10
C HIS A 413 15.64 -32.48 3.46
N VAL A 414 15.52 -32.37 2.13
CA VAL A 414 14.34 -32.82 1.38
C VAL A 414 14.15 -34.32 1.58
N ALA A 415 15.20 -35.12 1.36
CA ALA A 415 15.16 -36.56 1.51
C ALA A 415 14.82 -36.99 2.95
N GLU A 416 15.40 -36.34 3.96
CA GLU A 416 15.11 -36.58 5.38
C GLU A 416 13.67 -36.22 5.74
N SER A 417 13.15 -35.12 5.18
CA SER A 417 11.77 -34.70 5.39
C SER A 417 10.76 -35.71 4.82
N ILE A 418 11.03 -36.24 3.63
CA ILE A 418 10.22 -37.30 3.01
C ILE A 418 10.20 -38.54 3.91
N LYS A 419 11.38 -38.94 4.43
CA LYS A 419 11.51 -40.07 5.36
C LYS A 419 10.73 -39.84 6.66
N ALA A 420 10.88 -38.66 7.27
CA ALA A 420 10.21 -38.30 8.52
C ALA A 420 8.68 -38.19 8.37
N LEU A 421 8.21 -37.76 7.20
CA LEU A 421 6.78 -37.75 6.86
C LEU A 421 6.25 -39.14 6.46
N ASN A 422 7.14 -40.09 6.16
CA ASN A 422 6.82 -41.42 5.67
C ASN A 422 5.98 -41.39 4.38
N LEU A 423 6.38 -40.54 3.42
CA LEU A 423 5.65 -40.36 2.17
C LEU A 423 5.90 -41.54 1.24
N ARG A 424 4.83 -42.21 0.79
CA ARG A 424 4.90 -43.17 -0.33
C ARG A 424 4.99 -42.49 -1.70
N TYR A 425 4.55 -41.23 -1.76
CA TYR A 425 4.56 -40.40 -2.95
C TYR A 425 5.00 -38.97 -2.58
N ALA A 426 6.14 -38.53 -3.10
CA ALA A 426 6.68 -37.20 -2.85
C ALA A 426 6.49 -36.31 -4.07
N VAL A 427 5.92 -35.11 -3.85
CA VAL A 427 5.79 -34.08 -4.89
C VAL A 427 6.75 -32.95 -4.59
N ILE A 428 7.65 -32.66 -5.53
CA ILE A 428 8.68 -31.64 -5.41
C ILE A 428 8.43 -30.56 -6.46
N THR A 429 8.47 -29.29 -6.06
CA THR A 429 8.44 -28.12 -6.93
C THR A 429 9.58 -27.18 -6.57
N SER A 430 9.77 -26.10 -7.31
CA SER A 430 10.78 -25.09 -6.98
C SER A 430 10.28 -23.67 -7.27
N VAL A 431 10.97 -22.70 -6.69
CA VAL A 431 11.01 -21.35 -7.27
C VAL A 431 11.79 -21.37 -8.59
N ASP A 432 11.58 -20.39 -9.46
CA ASP A 432 12.47 -20.16 -10.59
C ASP A 432 13.80 -19.54 -10.11
N ARG A 433 14.91 -20.01 -10.70
CA ARG A 433 16.29 -19.63 -10.38
C ARG A 433 17.01 -19.07 -11.59
N ASP A 434 16.41 -18.09 -12.25
CA ASP A 434 16.98 -17.44 -13.45
C ASP A 434 18.33 -16.75 -13.16
N ASP A 435 18.70 -16.59 -11.88
CA ASP A 435 19.98 -16.06 -11.40
C ASP A 435 21.14 -17.05 -11.55
N LEU A 436 20.87 -18.34 -11.74
CA LEU A 436 21.88 -19.38 -11.89
C LEU A 436 22.15 -19.71 -13.37
N PRO A 437 23.39 -20.07 -13.73
CA PRO A 437 23.76 -20.36 -15.13
C PRO A 437 22.98 -21.54 -15.74
N ASP A 438 22.61 -22.52 -14.92
CA ASP A 438 21.84 -23.71 -15.29
C ASP A 438 20.38 -23.65 -14.80
N TYR A 439 19.93 -22.47 -14.37
CA TYR A 439 18.58 -22.24 -13.86
C TYR A 439 18.17 -23.18 -12.70
N GLY A 440 19.14 -23.74 -11.96
CA GLY A 440 18.93 -24.65 -10.83
C GLY A 440 18.77 -26.12 -11.21
N ALA A 441 18.99 -26.51 -12.47
CA ALA A 441 18.83 -27.89 -12.93
C ALA A 441 19.73 -28.90 -12.18
N GLU A 442 20.98 -28.56 -11.88
CA GLU A 442 21.87 -29.38 -11.07
C GLU A 442 21.33 -29.63 -9.66
N HIS A 443 20.67 -28.62 -9.09
CA HIS A 443 20.10 -28.71 -7.76
C HIS A 443 18.89 -29.64 -7.72
N TRP A 444 18.07 -29.62 -8.77
CA TRP A 444 17.01 -30.60 -8.99
C TRP A 444 17.57 -32.03 -9.05
N VAL A 445 18.64 -32.27 -9.83
CA VAL A 445 19.28 -33.59 -9.94
C VAL A 445 19.74 -34.10 -8.57
N LYS A 446 20.55 -33.31 -7.86
CA LYS A 446 21.04 -33.67 -6.51
C LYS A 446 19.91 -33.97 -5.54
N THR A 447 18.81 -33.21 -5.63
CA THR A 447 17.62 -33.43 -4.81
C THR A 447 17.00 -34.79 -5.11
N VAL A 448 16.74 -35.12 -6.38
CA VAL A 448 16.11 -36.40 -6.73
C VAL A 448 17.00 -37.58 -6.34
N GLU A 449 18.31 -37.50 -6.59
CA GLU A 449 19.27 -38.54 -6.21
C GLU A 449 19.31 -38.78 -4.69
N ALA A 450 19.32 -37.70 -3.89
CA ALA A 450 19.27 -37.80 -2.43
C ALA A 450 17.97 -38.46 -1.95
N ILE A 451 16.83 -38.15 -2.59
CA ILE A 451 15.53 -38.77 -2.28
C ILE A 451 15.59 -40.26 -2.59
N GLN A 452 16.05 -40.64 -3.78
CA GLN A 452 16.13 -42.04 -4.21
C GLN A 452 17.07 -42.86 -3.33
N GLN A 453 18.19 -42.28 -2.90
CA GLN A 453 19.15 -42.96 -2.02
C GLN A 453 18.57 -43.23 -0.63
N LEU A 454 17.88 -42.24 -0.03
CA LEU A 454 17.39 -42.35 1.34
C LEU A 454 15.99 -42.99 1.43
N ASN A 455 15.21 -42.92 0.36
CA ASN A 455 13.81 -43.34 0.29
C ASN A 455 13.53 -44.13 -1.01
N PRO A 456 14.17 -45.29 -1.23
CA PRO A 456 14.12 -46.01 -2.51
C PRO A 456 12.72 -46.48 -2.93
N GLU A 457 11.80 -46.66 -1.98
CA GLU A 457 10.41 -47.07 -2.26
C GLU A 457 9.47 -45.88 -2.55
N THR A 458 9.94 -44.65 -2.38
CA THR A 458 9.11 -43.45 -2.59
C THR A 458 9.00 -43.12 -4.07
N LYS A 459 7.77 -43.06 -4.58
CA LYS A 459 7.51 -42.54 -5.93
C LYS A 459 7.67 -41.02 -5.94
N ILE A 460 8.23 -40.47 -7.03
CA ILE A 460 8.60 -39.05 -7.13
C ILE A 460 7.84 -38.37 -8.28
N GLU A 461 7.14 -37.28 -7.97
CA GLU A 461 6.58 -36.32 -8.94
C GLU A 461 7.37 -35.01 -8.89
N LEU A 462 7.87 -34.56 -10.03
CA LEU A 462 8.48 -33.24 -10.16
C LEU A 462 7.51 -32.27 -10.82
N LEU A 463 7.43 -31.05 -10.32
CA LEU A 463 6.78 -29.91 -10.98
C LEU A 463 7.86 -28.86 -11.27
N ILE A 464 8.41 -28.91 -12.48
CA ILE A 464 9.61 -28.18 -12.89
C ILE A 464 9.29 -26.80 -13.51
N PRO A 465 10.21 -25.82 -13.40
CA PRO A 465 10.16 -24.61 -14.21
C PRO A 465 10.42 -24.91 -15.70
N ASP A 466 10.36 -23.88 -16.56
CA ASP A 466 10.60 -24.04 -18.00
C ASP A 466 12.10 -24.10 -18.36
N PHE A 467 13.00 -23.79 -17.43
CA PHE A 467 14.45 -23.62 -17.67
C PHE A 467 14.76 -22.74 -18.90
N MET A 468 13.93 -21.72 -19.16
CA MET A 468 13.99 -20.88 -20.36
C MET A 468 13.86 -21.63 -21.70
N GLY A 469 13.38 -22.87 -21.68
CA GLY A 469 13.23 -23.74 -22.86
C GLY A 469 14.50 -24.51 -23.23
N LYS A 470 15.52 -24.50 -22.37
CA LYS A 470 16.77 -25.26 -22.59
C LYS A 470 16.54 -26.75 -22.40
N LYS A 471 16.35 -27.47 -23.52
CA LYS A 471 16.05 -28.91 -23.56
C LYS A 471 17.10 -29.74 -22.82
N GLU A 472 18.37 -29.38 -22.96
CA GLU A 472 19.48 -30.05 -22.30
C GLU A 472 19.39 -30.03 -20.76
N LEU A 473 18.80 -28.99 -20.18
CA LEU A 473 18.59 -28.89 -18.74
C LEU A 473 17.36 -29.70 -18.28
N ILE A 474 16.30 -29.72 -19.10
CA ILE A 474 15.13 -30.57 -18.86
C ILE A 474 15.55 -32.05 -18.90
N GLU A 475 16.24 -32.46 -19.97
CA GLU A 475 16.79 -33.82 -20.13
C GLU A 475 17.70 -34.18 -18.95
N LYS A 476 18.56 -33.26 -18.51
CA LYS A 476 19.45 -33.46 -17.35
C LYS A 476 18.67 -33.80 -16.08
N VAL A 477 17.58 -33.08 -15.79
CA VAL A 477 16.73 -33.39 -14.63
C VAL A 477 16.00 -34.73 -14.84
N LEU A 478 15.46 -34.98 -16.03
CA LEU A 478 14.69 -36.19 -16.33
C LEU A 478 15.52 -37.48 -16.38
N LYS A 479 16.83 -37.40 -16.58
CA LYS A 479 17.76 -38.54 -16.45
C LYS A 479 17.73 -39.19 -15.06
N THR A 480 17.26 -38.48 -14.04
CA THR A 480 17.01 -39.04 -12.70
C THR A 480 15.78 -39.97 -12.65
N GLN A 481 15.04 -40.11 -13.75
CA GLN A 481 13.88 -41.00 -13.90
C GLN A 481 12.80 -40.82 -12.81
N PRO A 482 12.24 -39.60 -12.64
CA PRO A 482 11.07 -39.42 -11.79
C PRO A 482 9.87 -40.21 -12.36
N HIS A 483 8.92 -40.58 -11.51
CA HIS A 483 7.76 -41.36 -11.93
C HIS A 483 6.79 -40.51 -12.75
N VAL A 484 6.67 -39.24 -12.39
CA VAL A 484 5.86 -38.22 -13.08
C VAL A 484 6.68 -36.94 -13.13
N CYS A 485 6.65 -36.24 -14.25
CA CYS A 485 7.17 -34.88 -14.33
C CYS A 485 6.12 -33.97 -14.95
N GLY A 486 5.92 -32.81 -14.34
CA GLY A 486 4.96 -31.84 -14.79
C GLY A 486 5.53 -30.45 -14.99
N HIS A 487 4.87 -29.72 -15.87
CA HIS A 487 5.06 -28.29 -16.09
C HIS A 487 3.70 -27.67 -16.36
N ASN A 488 3.26 -26.72 -15.53
CA ASN A 488 1.92 -26.17 -15.65
C ASN A 488 1.84 -25.14 -16.80
N MET A 489 0.75 -25.23 -17.56
CA MET A 489 0.35 -24.18 -18.50
C MET A 489 -0.15 -22.92 -17.78
N GLU A 490 -0.76 -23.11 -16.61
CA GLU A 490 -1.36 -22.10 -15.72
C GLU A 490 -2.59 -21.39 -16.27
N THR A 491 -2.64 -21.06 -17.56
CA THR A 491 -3.77 -20.39 -18.21
C THR A 491 -3.76 -20.63 -19.72
N VAL A 492 -4.80 -20.18 -20.41
CA VAL A 492 -4.91 -20.21 -21.88
C VAL A 492 -3.93 -19.27 -22.58
N ARG A 493 -3.69 -19.51 -23.88
CA ARG A 493 -2.74 -18.79 -24.74
C ARG A 493 -2.86 -17.26 -24.67
N ARG A 494 -4.06 -16.71 -24.88
CA ARG A 494 -4.34 -15.26 -24.87
C ARG A 494 -3.97 -14.60 -23.54
N LEU A 495 -4.24 -15.27 -22.43
CA LEU A 495 -4.04 -14.70 -21.09
C LEU A 495 -2.60 -14.83 -20.60
N THR A 496 -1.82 -15.78 -21.13
CA THR A 496 -0.45 -16.07 -20.69
C THR A 496 0.42 -14.82 -20.52
N PRO A 497 0.52 -13.87 -21.49
CA PRO A 497 1.36 -12.67 -21.35
C PRO A 497 0.94 -11.73 -20.21
N SER A 498 -0.33 -11.76 -19.82
CA SER A 498 -0.88 -10.92 -18.74
C SER A 498 -0.89 -11.62 -17.38
N VAL A 499 -0.66 -12.94 -17.36
CA VAL A 499 -0.72 -13.80 -16.16
C VAL A 499 0.68 -14.22 -15.71
N ARG A 500 1.54 -14.65 -16.63
CA ARG A 500 2.90 -15.15 -16.38
C ARG A 500 3.92 -14.08 -16.78
N SER A 501 4.99 -13.93 -16.00
CA SER A 501 5.98 -12.86 -16.24
C SER A 501 6.98 -13.17 -17.34
N VAL A 502 7.52 -14.39 -17.37
CA VAL A 502 8.62 -14.79 -18.27
C VAL A 502 8.24 -15.98 -19.14
N ALA A 503 7.57 -16.96 -18.56
CA ALA A 503 7.17 -18.17 -19.28
C ALA A 503 6.16 -17.85 -20.39
N LYS A 504 6.38 -18.47 -21.55
CA LYS A 504 5.53 -18.35 -22.74
C LYS A 504 4.69 -19.61 -22.91
N TYR A 505 3.53 -19.48 -23.54
CA TYR A 505 2.60 -20.58 -23.76
C TYR A 505 3.25 -21.69 -24.61
N ASP A 506 3.79 -21.35 -25.79
CA ASP A 506 4.42 -22.33 -26.68
C ASP A 506 5.64 -23.00 -26.06
N ARG A 507 6.48 -22.24 -25.35
CA ARG A 507 7.61 -22.82 -24.61
C ARG A 507 7.14 -23.82 -23.55
N SER A 508 6.02 -23.56 -22.88
CA SER A 508 5.48 -24.49 -21.89
C SER A 508 5.00 -25.79 -22.54
N LEU A 509 4.42 -25.72 -23.75
CA LEU A 509 4.09 -26.90 -24.56
C LEU A 509 5.35 -27.66 -25.00
N GLU A 510 6.41 -26.95 -25.41
CA GLU A 510 7.69 -27.57 -25.76
C GLU A 510 8.31 -28.32 -24.57
N VAL A 511 8.22 -27.77 -23.35
CA VAL A 511 8.65 -28.46 -22.12
C VAL A 511 7.85 -29.75 -21.90
N LEU A 512 6.53 -29.73 -22.09
CA LEU A 512 5.69 -30.92 -21.96
C LEU A 512 6.00 -31.99 -23.02
N ALA A 513 6.27 -31.56 -24.25
CA ALA A 513 6.68 -32.44 -25.33
C ALA A 513 8.04 -33.07 -25.02
N GLU A 514 8.96 -32.30 -24.44
CA GLU A 514 10.28 -32.77 -24.02
C GLU A 514 10.20 -33.82 -22.91
N ILE A 515 9.35 -33.60 -21.90
CA ILE A 515 9.09 -34.58 -20.84
C ILE A 515 8.61 -35.90 -21.43
N THR A 516 7.65 -35.83 -22.35
CA THR A 516 7.10 -37.02 -23.02
C THR A 516 8.16 -37.72 -23.88
N ARG A 517 8.99 -36.96 -24.61
CA ARG A 517 10.08 -37.47 -25.45
C ARG A 517 11.12 -38.23 -24.63
N CYS A 518 11.38 -37.80 -23.40
CA CYS A 518 12.27 -38.49 -22.46
C CYS A 518 11.67 -39.78 -21.86
N GLY A 519 10.44 -40.16 -22.23
CA GLY A 519 9.78 -41.37 -21.74
C GLY A 519 9.19 -41.26 -20.33
N VAL A 520 9.16 -40.05 -19.76
CA VAL A 520 8.57 -39.79 -18.43
C VAL A 520 7.10 -39.42 -18.57
N GLN A 521 6.26 -39.83 -17.61
CA GLN A 521 4.84 -39.48 -17.63
C GLN A 521 4.65 -37.97 -17.42
N ALA A 522 4.30 -37.27 -18.50
CA ALA A 522 4.02 -35.84 -18.46
C ALA A 522 2.68 -35.52 -17.78
N LYS A 523 2.69 -34.47 -16.96
CA LYS A 523 1.52 -33.90 -16.28
C LYS A 523 1.47 -32.39 -16.45
N THR A 524 0.27 -31.83 -16.52
CA THR A 524 0.12 -30.37 -16.50
C THR A 524 -1.17 -29.96 -15.81
N GLY A 525 -1.32 -28.66 -15.61
CA GLY A 525 -2.53 -28.04 -15.14
C GLY A 525 -2.65 -26.58 -15.55
N PHE A 526 -3.88 -26.08 -15.49
CA PHE A 526 -4.17 -24.67 -15.62
C PHE A 526 -5.36 -24.28 -14.75
N MET A 527 -5.41 -23.01 -14.39
CA MET A 527 -6.43 -22.44 -13.53
C MET A 527 -7.56 -21.86 -14.36
N LEU A 528 -8.78 -21.96 -13.84
CA LEU A 528 -9.98 -21.35 -14.39
C LEU A 528 -10.44 -20.17 -13.52
N GLY A 529 -11.15 -19.22 -14.11
CA GLY A 529 -11.63 -18.00 -13.47
C GLY A 529 -10.74 -16.77 -13.65
N LEU A 530 -9.80 -16.81 -14.60
CA LEU A 530 -8.92 -15.69 -14.97
C LEU A 530 -9.47 -14.87 -16.16
N GLY A 531 -10.54 -15.35 -16.81
CA GLY A 531 -11.22 -14.69 -17.92
C GLY A 531 -11.05 -15.41 -19.26
N GLU A 532 -10.66 -16.68 -19.21
CA GLU A 532 -10.67 -17.62 -20.32
C GLU A 532 -12.10 -17.93 -20.79
N THR A 533 -12.29 -18.19 -22.08
CA THR A 533 -13.57 -18.67 -22.62
C THR A 533 -13.62 -20.20 -22.66
N HIS A 534 -14.81 -20.76 -22.86
CA HIS A 534 -14.99 -22.20 -22.99
C HIS A 534 -14.15 -22.77 -24.15
N GLU A 535 -14.16 -22.12 -25.31
CA GLU A 535 -13.41 -22.52 -26.50
C GLU A 535 -11.90 -22.48 -26.26
N GLU A 536 -11.40 -21.47 -25.54
CA GLU A 536 -9.98 -21.36 -25.19
C GLU A 536 -9.53 -22.48 -24.24
N ILE A 537 -10.41 -22.90 -23.32
CA ILE A 537 -10.17 -24.06 -22.44
C ILE A 537 -10.03 -25.32 -23.28
N LEU A 538 -10.97 -25.56 -24.21
CA LEU A 538 -10.93 -26.75 -25.07
C LEU A 538 -9.73 -26.75 -26.01
N GLN A 539 -9.38 -25.61 -26.61
CA GLN A 539 -8.18 -25.47 -27.42
C GLN A 539 -6.92 -25.76 -26.60
N THR A 540 -6.86 -25.28 -25.36
CA THR A 540 -5.73 -25.54 -24.46
C THR A 540 -5.60 -27.04 -24.17
N MET A 541 -6.72 -27.76 -24.00
CA MET A 541 -6.70 -29.23 -23.88
C MET A 541 -6.12 -29.91 -25.12
N ASP A 542 -6.51 -29.46 -26.31
CA ASP A 542 -6.02 -30.02 -27.58
C ASP A 542 -4.53 -29.74 -27.79
N ASP A 543 -4.09 -28.52 -27.51
CA ASP A 543 -2.68 -28.12 -27.53
C ASP A 543 -1.83 -28.98 -26.59
N ILE A 544 -2.32 -29.22 -25.36
CA ILE A 544 -1.63 -30.07 -24.38
C ILE A 544 -1.56 -31.52 -24.89
N LEU A 545 -2.65 -32.07 -25.44
CA LEU A 545 -2.66 -33.45 -25.95
C LEU A 545 -1.68 -33.65 -27.11
N ALA A 546 -1.48 -32.62 -27.94
CA ALA A 546 -0.51 -32.64 -29.03
C ALA A 546 0.94 -32.80 -28.55
N THR A 547 1.25 -32.43 -27.30
CA THR A 547 2.57 -32.67 -26.68
C THR A 547 2.77 -34.12 -26.23
N GLY A 548 1.71 -34.93 -26.23
CA GLY A 548 1.70 -36.28 -25.65
C GLY A 548 1.46 -36.33 -24.15
N CYS A 549 1.27 -35.19 -23.47
CA CYS A 549 0.86 -35.14 -22.08
C CYS A 549 -0.55 -35.74 -21.88
N LYS A 550 -0.68 -36.68 -20.93
CA LYS A 550 -1.93 -37.44 -20.69
C LYS A 550 -2.52 -37.27 -19.30
N ARG A 551 -1.93 -36.44 -18.44
CA ARG A 551 -2.42 -36.16 -17.08
C ARG A 551 -2.70 -34.65 -16.94
N LEU A 552 -3.94 -34.30 -16.60
CA LEU A 552 -4.41 -32.92 -16.54
C LEU A 552 -5.05 -32.60 -15.19
N THR A 553 -4.72 -31.44 -14.62
CA THR A 553 -5.40 -30.88 -13.46
C THR A 553 -6.05 -29.53 -13.77
N LEU A 554 -7.33 -29.36 -13.46
CA LEU A 554 -8.08 -28.12 -13.60
C LEU A 554 -8.53 -27.63 -12.22
N GLY A 555 -8.15 -26.42 -11.86
CA GLY A 555 -8.46 -25.83 -10.56
C GLY A 555 -9.03 -24.42 -10.67
N GLN A 556 -9.78 -23.96 -9.66
CA GLN A 556 -10.22 -22.56 -9.60
C GLN A 556 -9.05 -21.67 -9.19
N TYR A 557 -8.83 -20.59 -9.96
CA TYR A 557 -7.99 -19.48 -9.54
C TYR A 557 -8.58 -18.82 -8.29
N LEU A 558 -7.82 -18.83 -7.21
CA LEU A 558 -8.13 -18.11 -5.98
C LEU A 558 -7.14 -16.97 -5.82
N GLN A 559 -7.65 -15.74 -5.85
CA GLN A 559 -6.83 -14.55 -5.64
C GLN A 559 -6.18 -14.59 -4.25
N PRO A 560 -4.83 -14.61 -4.14
CA PRO A 560 -4.17 -14.70 -2.84
C PRO A 560 -4.32 -13.42 -2.01
N THR A 561 -4.14 -12.26 -2.65
CA THR A 561 -4.29 -10.94 -2.03
C THR A 561 -4.83 -9.94 -3.05
N ALA A 562 -5.32 -8.79 -2.58
CA ALA A 562 -5.86 -7.73 -3.44
C ALA A 562 -4.85 -7.15 -4.47
N LYS A 563 -3.55 -7.43 -4.34
CA LYS A 563 -2.50 -7.00 -5.29
C LYS A 563 -2.38 -7.93 -6.51
N HIS A 564 -2.95 -9.12 -6.44
CA HIS A 564 -2.90 -10.13 -7.52
C HIS A 564 -4.07 -9.94 -8.47
N LEU A 565 -4.05 -10.66 -9.61
CA LEU A 565 -5.14 -10.60 -10.59
C LEU A 565 -6.52 -10.78 -9.93
N PRO A 566 -7.52 -9.98 -10.30
CA PRO A 566 -8.87 -10.17 -9.80
C PRO A 566 -9.45 -11.47 -10.38
N VAL A 567 -10.22 -12.19 -9.57
CA VAL A 567 -11.03 -13.32 -10.05
C VAL A 567 -12.09 -12.78 -11.02
N LYS A 568 -12.14 -13.31 -12.24
CA LYS A 568 -13.14 -12.95 -13.26
C LYS A 568 -14.42 -13.75 -13.13
N ALA A 569 -14.32 -15.03 -12.76
CA ALA A 569 -15.46 -15.91 -12.54
C ALA A 569 -15.11 -17.02 -11.54
N TYR A 570 -16.12 -17.50 -10.80
CA TYR A 570 -16.03 -18.76 -10.06
C TYR A 570 -16.73 -19.84 -10.85
N ILE A 571 -15.95 -20.80 -11.33
CA ILE A 571 -16.44 -21.92 -12.14
C ILE A 571 -17.15 -22.91 -11.23
N SER A 572 -18.39 -23.25 -11.59
CA SER A 572 -19.22 -24.14 -10.78
C SER A 572 -18.65 -25.57 -10.74
N PRO A 573 -18.94 -26.35 -9.69
CA PRO A 573 -18.58 -27.77 -9.64
C PRO A 573 -19.11 -28.56 -10.84
N GLN A 574 -20.28 -28.21 -11.37
CA GLN A 574 -20.88 -28.82 -12.56
C GLN A 574 -20.03 -28.57 -13.80
N GLN A 575 -19.57 -27.33 -14.02
CA GLN A 575 -18.67 -26.99 -15.12
C GLN A 575 -17.32 -27.72 -14.98
N PHE A 576 -16.75 -27.82 -13.78
CA PHE A 576 -15.55 -28.63 -13.58
C PHE A 576 -15.78 -30.11 -13.92
N ALA A 577 -16.94 -30.68 -13.56
CA ALA A 577 -17.29 -32.05 -13.93
C ALA A 577 -17.46 -32.23 -15.45
N GLU A 578 -18.03 -31.23 -16.13
CA GLU A 578 -18.12 -31.19 -17.59
C GLU A 578 -16.73 -31.17 -18.24
N TYR A 579 -15.84 -30.28 -17.80
CA TYR A 579 -14.46 -30.24 -18.31
C TYR A 579 -13.68 -31.52 -18.05
N LYS A 580 -13.96 -32.22 -16.94
CA LYS A 580 -13.39 -33.55 -16.67
C LYS A 580 -13.82 -34.55 -17.74
N LYS A 581 -15.13 -34.61 -18.02
CA LYS A 581 -15.70 -35.51 -19.02
C LYS A 581 -15.10 -35.23 -20.40
N ILE A 582 -15.08 -33.96 -20.82
CA ILE A 582 -14.52 -33.54 -22.11
C ILE A 582 -13.03 -33.89 -22.21
N GLY A 583 -12.25 -33.63 -21.15
CA GLY A 583 -10.83 -33.99 -21.15
C GLY A 583 -10.58 -35.50 -21.33
N LEU A 584 -11.39 -36.33 -20.66
CA LEU A 584 -11.31 -37.79 -20.84
C LEU A 584 -11.71 -38.21 -22.25
N GLU A 585 -12.79 -37.65 -22.81
CA GLU A 585 -13.26 -37.92 -24.17
C GLU A 585 -12.24 -37.50 -25.24
N LYS A 586 -11.52 -36.39 -25.04
CA LYS A 586 -10.43 -35.94 -25.93
C LYS A 586 -9.20 -36.86 -25.88
N GLY A 587 -9.06 -37.69 -24.84
CA GLY A 587 -8.00 -38.69 -24.73
C GLY A 587 -6.91 -38.41 -23.70
N PHE A 588 -7.18 -37.60 -22.67
CA PHE A 588 -6.39 -37.62 -21.44
C PHE A 588 -6.64 -38.93 -20.70
N LYS A 589 -5.59 -39.56 -20.14
CA LYS A 589 -5.73 -40.79 -19.34
C LYS A 589 -6.17 -40.52 -17.91
N HIS A 590 -5.81 -39.35 -17.38
CA HIS A 590 -6.16 -38.96 -16.03
C HIS A 590 -6.50 -37.46 -15.98
N VAL A 591 -7.69 -37.13 -15.49
CA VAL A 591 -8.14 -35.74 -15.33
C VAL A 591 -8.69 -35.53 -13.93
N VAL A 592 -8.05 -34.61 -13.19
CA VAL A 592 -8.55 -34.12 -11.89
C VAL A 592 -9.09 -32.72 -12.11
N SER A 593 -10.37 -32.51 -11.82
CA SER A 593 -11.04 -31.24 -12.11
C SER A 593 -11.96 -30.87 -10.97
N GLY A 594 -11.78 -29.68 -10.41
CA GLY A 594 -12.62 -29.20 -9.31
C GLY A 594 -12.11 -27.90 -8.70
N PRO A 595 -12.94 -27.19 -7.91
CA PRO A 595 -12.58 -25.84 -7.46
C PRO A 595 -11.32 -25.79 -6.58
N LEU A 596 -11.19 -26.75 -5.67
CA LEU A 596 -10.04 -26.82 -4.76
C LEU A 596 -8.89 -27.66 -5.32
N VAL A 597 -9.01 -28.20 -6.53
CA VAL A 597 -7.92 -28.97 -7.15
C VAL A 597 -6.70 -28.07 -7.34
N ARG A 598 -5.53 -28.63 -7.04
CA ARG A 598 -4.20 -28.05 -7.28
C ARG A 598 -3.36 -29.11 -7.98
N SER A 599 -2.28 -28.71 -8.65
CA SER A 599 -1.41 -29.64 -9.38
C SER A 599 -0.98 -30.84 -8.54
N SER A 600 -0.74 -30.65 -7.24
CA SER A 600 -0.32 -31.70 -6.31
C SER A 600 -1.42 -32.25 -5.39
N TYR A 601 -2.67 -31.79 -5.51
CA TYR A 601 -3.75 -32.19 -4.60
C TYR A 601 -4.13 -33.66 -4.83
N HIS A 602 -4.05 -34.47 -3.76
CA HIS A 602 -4.29 -35.92 -3.79
C HIS A 602 -3.55 -36.65 -4.93
N ALA A 603 -2.32 -36.21 -5.25
CA ALA A 603 -1.54 -36.76 -6.37
C ALA A 603 -1.25 -38.27 -6.26
N ALA A 604 -1.26 -38.81 -5.04
CA ALA A 604 -1.08 -40.25 -4.79
C ALA A 604 -2.25 -41.11 -5.29
N ASP A 605 -3.47 -40.55 -5.36
CA ASP A 605 -4.68 -41.27 -5.77
C ASP A 605 -4.80 -41.37 -7.30
N ALA A 606 -3.91 -40.69 -8.02
CA ALA A 606 -3.93 -40.55 -9.47
C ALA A 606 -3.10 -41.61 -10.22
N ILE A 607 -2.50 -42.58 -9.52
CA ILE A 607 -1.46 -43.49 -10.01
C ILE A 607 -1.97 -44.92 -10.11
#